data_AF-A0A6M3LZV4-F1
#
_entry.id   AF-A0A6M3LZV4-F1
#
_cell.length_a   1.000
_cell.length_b   1.000
_cell.length_c   1.000
_cell.angle_alpha   90.00
_cell.angle_beta   90.00
_cell.angle_gamma   90.00
#
_symmetry.space_group_name_H-M   'P 1'
#
loop_
_entity.id
_entity.type
_entity.pdbx_description
1 polymer ?
#
loop_
_entity_poly.entity_id
_entity_poly.type
_entity_poly.pdbx_seq_one_letter_code
_entity_poly.pdbx_strand_id
1 'polypeptide(L)' 'MSKVIKVEDGIYTALDRLRVGRQTFSDVCDDLLKSRLLILEAMNMLEGQIKFREWQRGKLEKLAVAQEG' A
#
# COMPACT_ATOMS: atom_id res chain seq x y z
N MET A 1 13.70 25.36 10.88
CA MET A 1 14.98 24.87 10.35
C MET A 1 14.71 23.58 9.59
N SER A 2 15.03 23.48 8.30
CA SER A 2 14.97 22.17 7.61
C SER A 2 16.20 21.35 8.01
N LYS A 3 15.98 20.09 8.36
CA LYS A 3 17.05 19.16 8.73
C LYS A 3 17.59 18.57 7.43
N VAL A 4 18.83 18.89 7.07
CA VAL A 4 19.46 18.30 5.88
C VAL A 4 19.84 16.86 6.19
N ILE A 5 19.32 15.92 5.41
CA ILE A 5 19.63 14.50 5.53
C ILE A 5 20.61 14.14 4.42
N LYS A 6 21.76 13.57 4.79
CA LYS A 6 22.69 12.99 3.83
C LYS A 6 22.24 11.58 3.49
N VAL A 7 22.13 11.28 2.20
CA VAL A 7 21.79 9.96 1.67
C VAL A 7 22.86 9.55 0.65
N GLU A 8 22.93 8.27 0.34
CA GLU A 8 23.87 7.72 -0.65
C GLU A 8 23.58 8.29 -2.06
N ASP A 9 24.62 8.43 -2.89
CA ASP A 9 24.51 8.98 -4.25
C ASP A 9 23.53 8.21 -5.14
N GLY A 10 23.40 6.90 -4.91
CA GLY A 10 22.43 6.05 -5.58
C GLY A 10 20.98 6.46 -5.29
N ILE A 11 20.70 6.94 -4.08
CA ILE A 11 19.37 7.42 -3.68
C ILE A 11 19.05 8.72 -4.42
N TYR A 12 20.01 9.65 -4.51
CA TYR A 12 19.83 10.87 -5.31
C TYR A 12 19.54 10.55 -6.78
N THR A 13 20.29 9.61 -7.36
CA THR A 13 20.08 9.18 -8.75
C THR A 13 18.68 8.57 -8.95
N ALA A 14 18.22 7.77 -8.00
CA ALA A 14 16.87 7.18 -8.05
C ALA A 14 15.78 8.25 -7.91
N LEU A 15 15.93 9.20 -6.98
CA LEU A 15 14.98 10.30 -6.79
C LEU A 15 14.94 11.21 -8.02
N ASP A 16 16.07 11.49 -8.67
CA ASP A 16 16.11 12.34 -9.86
C ASP A 16 15.43 11.69 -11.07
N ARG A 17 15.51 10.35 -11.21
CA ARG A 17 14.76 9.61 -12.23
C ARG A 17 13.24 9.68 -12.05
N LEU A 18 12.77 9.83 -10.81
CA LEU A 18 11.35 9.94 -10.49
C LEU A 18 10.84 11.38 -10.57
N ARG A 19 11.75 12.35 -10.60
CA ARG A 19 11.43 13.77 -10.59
C ARG A 19 10.88 14.21 -11.93
N VAL A 20 9.78 14.95 -11.93
CA VAL A 20 9.16 15.48 -13.14
C VAL A 20 9.09 17.00 -13.09
N GLY A 21 9.44 17.66 -14.20
CA GLY A 21 9.36 19.10 -14.33
C GLY A 21 10.23 19.85 -13.32
N ARG A 22 9.62 20.75 -12.53
CA ARG A 22 10.31 21.62 -11.57
C ARG A 22 10.22 21.13 -10.12
N GLN A 23 9.87 19.87 -9.90
CA GLN A 23 9.81 19.29 -8.55
C GLN A 23 11.18 19.37 -7.85
N THR A 24 11.13 19.64 -6.54
CA THR A 24 12.26 19.46 -5.64
C THR A 24 12.38 18.00 -5.20
N PHE A 25 13.52 17.60 -4.67
CA PHE A 25 13.65 16.27 -4.07
C PHE A 25 12.73 16.07 -2.86
N SER A 26 12.36 17.15 -2.16
CA SER A 26 11.38 17.07 -1.07
C SER A 26 10.00 16.68 -1.61
N ASP A 27 9.57 17.29 -2.73
CA ASP A 27 8.28 16.99 -3.34
C ASP A 27 8.21 15.53 -3.78
N VAL A 28 9.29 15.02 -4.40
CA VAL A 28 9.38 13.60 -4.81
C VAL A 28 9.29 12.67 -3.59
N CYS A 29 9.99 12.98 -2.50
CA CYS A 29 9.91 12.19 -1.27
C CYS A 29 8.50 12.19 -0.66
N ASP A 30 7.82 13.35 -0.65
CA ASP A 30 6.45 13.48 -0.15
C ASP A 30 5.46 12.66 -0.99
N ASP A 31 5.61 12.68 -2.32
CA ASP A 31 4.78 11.90 -3.23
C ASP A 31 5.01 10.39 -3.07
N LEU A 32 6.25 9.97 -2.86
CA LEU A 32 6.59 8.57 -2.55
C LEU A 32 5.96 8.12 -1.21
N LEU A 33 6.02 8.96 -0.18
CA LEU A 33 5.44 8.66 1.12
C LEU A 33 3.90 8.57 1.04
N LYS A 34 3.25 9.49 0.32
CA LYS A 34 1.80 9.43 0.07
C LYS A 34 1.42 8.17 -0.70
N SER A 35 2.14 7.85 -1.76
CA SER A 35 1.89 6.64 -2.56
C SER A 35 2.04 5.37 -1.72
N ARG A 36 3.06 5.31 -0.86
CA ARG A 36 3.25 4.21 0.08
C ARG A 36 2.07 4.07 1.05
N LEU A 37 1.56 5.18 1.59
CA LEU A 37 0.40 5.16 2.48
C LEU A 37 -0.86 4.62 1.75
N LEU A 38 -1.14 5.12 0.55
CA LEU A 38 -2.28 4.66 -0.24
C LEU A 38 -2.20 3.16 -0.57
N ILE A 39 -1.00 2.66 -0.89
CA ILE A 39 -0.78 1.22 -1.12
C ILE A 39 -1.11 0.42 0.14
N LEU A 40 -0.65 0.87 1.32
CA LEU A 40 -0.93 0.18 2.58
C LEU A 40 -2.43 0.19 2.92
N GLU A 41 -3.12 1.30 2.69
CA GLU A 41 -4.58 1.38 2.87
C GLU A 41 -5.32 0.41 1.94
N ALA A 42 -4.93 0.35 0.66
CA ALA A 42 -5.50 -0.58 -0.30
C ALA A 42 -5.26 -2.05 0.10
N MET A 43 -4.06 -2.37 0.58
CA MET A 43 -3.73 -3.72 1.09
C MET A 43 -4.62 -4.12 2.27
N ASN A 44 -4.85 -3.20 3.22
CA ASN A 44 -5.73 -3.46 4.37
C ASN A 44 -7.18 -3.73 3.92
N MET A 45 -7.67 -2.95 2.94
CA MET A 45 -9.00 -3.18 2.36
C MET A 45 -9.10 -4.56 1.68
N LEU A 46 -8.08 -4.96 0.92
CA LEU A 46 -8.03 -6.27 0.27
C LEU A 46 -8.01 -7.41 1.30
N GLU A 47 -7.23 -7.27 2.37
CA GLU A 47 -7.20 -8.26 3.46
C GLU A 47 -8.59 -8.42 4.10
N GLY A 48 -9.29 -7.31 4.35
CA GLY A 48 -10.66 -7.33 4.85
C GLY A 48 -11.63 -8.05 3.90
N GLN A 49 -11.52 -7.80 2.60
CA GLN A 49 -12.34 -8.49 1.59
C GLN A 49 -12.07 -9.99 1.54
N ILE A 50 -10.81 -10.41 1.63
CA ILE A 50 -10.43 -11.84 1.65
C ILE A 50 -11.04 -12.53 2.86
N LYS A 51 -10.85 -11.97 4.06
CA LYS A 51 -11.44 -12.52 5.30
C LYS A 51 -12.96 -12.62 5.23
N PHE A 52 -13.62 -11.61 4.66
CA PHE A 52 -15.07 -11.63 4.48
C PHE A 52 -15.51 -12.76 3.53
N ARG A 53 -14.83 -12.95 2.39
CA ARG A 53 -15.14 -14.04 1.46
C ARG A 53 -14.93 -15.41 2.09
N GLU A 54 -13.85 -15.59 2.85
CA GLU A 54 -13.58 -16.83 3.56
C GLU A 54 -14.67 -17.15 4.59
N TRP A 55 -15.11 -16.13 5.34
CA TRP A 55 -16.22 -16.27 6.26
C TRP A 55 -17.54 -16.64 5.55
N GLN A 56 -17.85 -16.00 4.42
CA GLN A 56 -19.02 -16.33 3.61
C GLN A 56 -18.97 -17.79 3.12
N ARG A 57 -17.82 -18.22 2.61
CA ARG A 57 -17.60 -19.61 2.19
C ARG A 57 -17.86 -20.59 3.34
N GLY A 58 -17.27 -20.35 4.51
CA GLY A 58 -17.48 -21.20 5.68
C GLY A 58 -18.93 -21.21 6.20
N LYS A 59 -19.70 -20.13 6.00
CA LYS A 59 -21.13 -20.10 6.29
C LYS A 59 -21.94 -20.97 5.33
N LEU A 60 -21.65 -20.89 4.03
CA LEU A 60 -22.32 -21.70 3.01
C LEU A 60 -22.05 -23.20 3.20
N GLU A 61 -20.79 -23.57 3.49
CA GLU A 61 -20.42 -24.97 3.78
C GLU A 61 -21.21 -25.53 4.97
N LYS A 62 -21.34 -24.76 6.06
CA LYS A 62 -22.13 -25.17 7.23
C LYS A 62 -23.62 -25.35 6.94
N LEU A 63 -24.19 -24.50 6.08
CA LEU A 63 -25.59 -24.62 5.67
C LEU A 63 -25.84 -25.82 4.78
N ALA A 64 -24.92 -26.13 3.87
CA ALA A 64 -25.00 -27.32 3.01
C ALA A 64 -25.01 -28.60 3.85
N VAL A 65 -24.07 -28.73 4.80
CA VAL A 65 -24.00 -29.89 5.71
C VAL A 65 -25.27 -30.03 6.56
N ALA A 66 -25.88 -28.91 6.98
CA ALA A 66 -27.11 -28.94 7.78
C ALA A 66 -28.39 -29.32 6.99
N GLN A 67 -28.34 -29.35 5.65
CA GLN A 67 -29.46 -29.78 4.80
C GLN A 67 -29.36 -31.25 4.37
N GLU A 68 -28.19 -31.87 4.51
CA GLU A 68 -27.93 -33.27 4.14
C GLU A 68 -28.07 -34.25 5.32
N GLY A 69 -28.20 -33.75 6.56
CA GLY A 69 -28.41 -34.55 7.78
C GLY A 69 -29.80 -34.35 8.37
#